data_AF-A0A165LGF3-F1
#
_entry.id   AF-A0A165LGF3-F1
#
_cell.length_a   1.000
_cell.length_b   1.000
_cell.length_c   1.000
_cell.angle_alpha   90.00
_cell.angle_beta   90.00
_cell.angle_gamma   90.00
#
_symmetry.space_group_name_H-M   'P 1'
#
loop_
_entity.id
_entity.type
_entity.pdbx_description
1 polymer ?
#
loop_
_entity_poly.entity_id
_entity_poly.type
_entity_poly.pdbx_seq_one_letter_code
_entity_poly.pdbx_strand_id
1 'polypeptide(L)'
;MTWIYGWPLYDKDALEIARKNRLVKDPNAGSDRLIDSTHSWIQTKAGAPLGFCCWVGDTTEFVYAACVDYRDRPHPPRKVHREELMSEKNVYRLARCMPLKDGGWYRHCDGSWCPWLGERWPKDEVEDDSDDEESEESSDEGSDEEDDQGSDCEESDNSSEDGSDEDTDSDDVTVMDGHCQRFQDTEEHPDHVADVLFAKDFDEYCGIVAVPP
;
A
#
# COMPACT_ATOMS: atom_id res chain seq x y z
N MET A 1 -14.57 2.98 2.26
CA MET A 1 -13.50 3.90 1.82
C MET A 1 -12.16 3.18 1.77
N THR A 2 -11.54 3.06 0.60
CA THR A 2 -10.19 2.48 0.46
C THR A 2 -9.11 3.55 0.51
N TRP A 3 -8.06 3.32 1.31
CA TRP A 3 -6.89 4.20 1.42
C TRP A 3 -5.64 3.53 0.85
N ILE A 4 -4.87 4.30 0.08
CA ILE A 4 -3.65 3.84 -0.60
C ILE A 4 -2.47 4.60 -0.02
N TYR A 5 -1.53 3.91 0.63
CA TYR A 5 -0.24 4.51 1.00
C TYR A 5 0.74 4.26 -0.14
N GLY A 6 1.34 5.30 -0.70
CA GLY A 6 2.25 5.15 -1.83
C GLY A 6 2.78 6.46 -2.37
N TRP A 7 3.25 6.41 -3.62
CA TRP A 7 3.82 7.55 -4.31
C TRP A 7 3.07 7.84 -5.61
N PRO A 8 2.57 9.07 -5.81
CA PRO A 8 1.95 9.47 -7.06
C PRO A 8 2.98 9.56 -8.19
N LEU A 9 2.60 9.09 -9.37
CA LEU A 9 3.27 9.41 -10.62
C LEU A 9 2.49 10.51 -11.31
N TYR A 10 2.97 11.74 -11.17
CA TYR A 10 2.38 12.88 -11.87
C TYR A 10 2.61 12.78 -13.38
N ASP A 11 1.64 13.22 -14.17
CA ASP A 11 1.70 13.22 -15.64
C ASP A 11 2.98 13.86 -16.19
N LYS A 12 3.45 14.95 -15.56
CA LYS A 12 4.68 15.64 -15.98
C LYS A 12 5.92 14.74 -15.86
N ASP A 13 6.03 14.02 -14.75
CA ASP A 13 7.13 13.08 -14.51
C ASP A 13 7.00 11.87 -15.44
N ALA A 14 5.76 11.38 -15.66
CA ALA A 14 5.51 10.28 -16.60
C ALA A 14 5.95 10.62 -18.04
N LEU A 15 5.65 11.85 -18.49
CA LEU A 15 6.07 12.35 -19.80
C LEU A 15 7.59 12.51 -19.91
N GLU A 16 8.24 12.97 -18.85
CA GLU A 16 9.71 13.07 -18.81
C GLU A 16 10.36 11.68 -18.92
N ILE A 17 9.88 10.72 -18.13
CA ILE A 17 10.34 9.32 -18.15
C ILE A 17 10.14 8.71 -19.55
N ALA A 18 8.97 8.92 -20.16
CA ALA A 18 8.66 8.42 -21.50
C ALA A 18 9.67 8.89 -22.55
N ARG A 19 9.95 10.20 -22.56
CA ARG A 19 10.87 10.83 -23.51
C ARG A 19 12.31 10.43 -23.26
N LYS A 20 12.75 10.44 -21.99
CA LYS A 20 14.11 10.07 -21.59
C LYS A 20 14.46 8.65 -22.00
N ASN A 21 13.51 7.72 -21.85
CA ASN A 21 13.70 6.30 -22.16
C ASN A 21 13.27 5.93 -23.59
N ARG A 22 12.80 6.89 -24.40
CA ARG A 22 12.30 6.69 -25.77
C ARG A 22 11.27 5.54 -25.84
N LEU A 23 10.32 5.53 -24.91
CA LEU A 23 9.37 4.43 -24.75
C LEU A 23 8.41 4.28 -25.95
N VAL A 24 8.13 5.40 -26.64
CA VAL A 24 7.31 5.42 -27.86
C VAL A 24 8.18 5.85 -29.04
N LYS A 25 8.14 5.08 -30.14
CA LYS A 25 8.92 5.37 -31.35
C LYS A 25 8.40 6.57 -32.14
N ASP A 26 7.10 6.79 -32.07
CA ASP A 26 6.43 7.90 -32.76
C ASP A 26 6.75 9.22 -32.04
N PRO A 27 7.46 10.17 -32.69
CA PRO A 27 7.80 11.45 -32.09
C PRO A 27 6.58 12.36 -31.88
N ASN A 28 5.46 12.08 -32.55
CA ASN A 28 4.21 12.86 -32.46
C ASN A 28 3.16 12.17 -31.58
N ALA A 29 3.56 11.18 -30.79
CA ALA A 29 2.65 10.52 -29.85
C ALA A 29 2.05 11.54 -28.88
N GLY A 30 0.73 11.48 -28.69
CA GLY A 30 0.03 12.27 -27.69
C GLY A 30 0.45 11.90 -26.26
N SER A 31 0.14 12.79 -25.31
CA SER A 31 0.52 12.64 -23.90
C SER A 31 0.03 11.33 -23.31
N ASP A 32 -1.24 10.96 -23.53
CA ASP A 32 -1.85 9.75 -22.97
C ASP A 32 -1.06 8.49 -23.33
N ARG A 33 -0.68 8.36 -24.61
CA ARG A 33 0.13 7.22 -25.08
C ARG A 33 1.51 7.18 -24.44
N LEU A 34 2.12 8.33 -24.19
CA LEU A 34 3.41 8.41 -23.50
C LEU A 34 3.26 8.03 -22.02
N ILE A 35 2.21 8.49 -21.35
CA ILE A 35 1.89 8.18 -19.95
C ILE A 35 1.62 6.68 -19.78
N ASP A 36 0.75 6.09 -20.61
CA ASP A 36 0.46 4.65 -20.62
C ASP A 36 1.72 3.80 -20.83
N SER A 37 2.57 4.23 -21.77
CA SER A 37 3.84 3.54 -22.03
C SER A 37 4.79 3.62 -20.83
N THR A 38 4.79 4.75 -20.12
CA THR A 38 5.54 4.89 -18.86
C THR A 38 4.99 3.97 -17.78
N HIS A 39 3.68 3.88 -17.60
CA HIS A 39 3.08 2.94 -16.63
C HIS A 39 3.51 1.50 -16.91
N SER A 40 3.38 1.06 -18.16
CA SER A 40 3.79 -0.30 -18.56
C SER A 40 5.29 -0.54 -18.33
N TRP A 41 6.13 0.45 -18.62
CA TRP A 41 7.57 0.37 -18.39
C TRP A 41 7.92 0.29 -16.91
N ILE A 42 7.34 1.15 -16.06
CA ILE A 42 7.53 1.13 -14.61
C ILE A 42 7.06 -0.22 -14.06
N GLN A 43 5.87 -0.69 -14.44
CA GLN A 43 5.36 -1.99 -14.00
C GLN A 43 6.34 -3.12 -14.32
N THR A 44 6.91 -3.12 -15.52
CA THR A 44 7.88 -4.14 -15.92
C THR A 44 9.20 -4.04 -15.14
N LYS A 45 9.72 -2.82 -14.93
CA LYS A 45 11.03 -2.60 -14.30
C LYS A 45 11.00 -2.65 -12.78
N ALA A 46 9.89 -2.25 -12.17
CA ALA A 46 9.70 -2.21 -10.72
C ALA A 46 9.25 -3.56 -10.13
N GLY A 47 8.95 -4.55 -10.96
CA GLY A 47 8.50 -5.87 -10.50
C GLY A 47 6.99 -5.94 -10.24
N ALA A 48 6.21 -5.37 -11.15
CA ALA A 48 4.74 -5.29 -11.13
C ALA A 48 4.16 -4.72 -9.82
N PRO A 49 4.58 -3.50 -9.40
CA PRO A 49 3.94 -2.81 -8.29
C PRO A 49 2.44 -2.63 -8.54
N LEU A 50 1.66 -2.75 -7.47
CA LEU A 50 0.25 -2.38 -7.50
C LEU A 50 0.13 -0.87 -7.72
N GLY A 51 -0.89 -0.47 -8.47
CA GLY A 51 -1.15 0.95 -8.74
C GLY A 51 -2.63 1.25 -8.86
N PHE A 52 -3.02 2.42 -8.38
CA PHE A 52 -4.41 2.83 -8.22
C PHE A 52 -4.60 4.28 -8.63
N CYS A 53 -5.75 4.60 -9.22
CA CYS A 53 -6.15 6.00 -9.41
C CYS A 53 -6.63 6.57 -8.07
N CYS A 54 -5.99 7.63 -7.59
CA CYS A 54 -6.26 8.20 -6.27
C CYS A 54 -6.45 9.72 -6.36
N TRP A 55 -7.20 10.27 -5.41
CA TRP A 55 -7.29 11.71 -5.21
C TRP A 55 -6.00 12.24 -4.57
N VAL A 56 -5.34 13.15 -5.26
CA VAL A 56 -4.14 13.88 -4.81
C VAL A 56 -4.49 15.37 -4.81
N GLY A 57 -4.85 15.89 -3.64
CA GLY A 57 -5.47 17.21 -3.55
C GLY A 57 -6.81 17.23 -4.30
N ASP A 58 -6.91 18.10 -5.30
CA ASP A 58 -8.14 18.30 -6.09
C ASP A 58 -8.14 17.55 -7.43
N THR A 59 -7.05 16.83 -7.76
CA THR A 59 -6.92 16.06 -9.00
C THR A 59 -6.82 14.56 -8.72
N THR A 60 -7.00 13.76 -9.76
CA THR A 60 -6.75 12.32 -9.72
C THR A 60 -5.40 12.01 -10.33
N GLU A 61 -4.57 11.24 -9.63
CA GLU A 61 -3.26 10.79 -10.11
C GLU A 61 -3.14 9.27 -9.95
N PHE A 62 -2.22 8.67 -10.70
CA PHE A 62 -1.90 7.26 -10.53
C PHE A 62 -0.86 7.08 -9.41
N VAL A 63 -1.20 6.33 -8.36
CA VAL A 63 -0.34 6.09 -7.20
C VAL A 63 0.14 4.65 -7.22
N TYR A 64 1.46 4.45 -7.18
CA TYR A 64 2.02 3.12 -6.93
C TYR A 64 1.98 2.82 -5.43
N ALA A 65 1.24 1.78 -5.06
CA ALA A 65 0.92 1.46 -3.69
C ALA A 65 2.07 0.73 -2.99
N ALA A 66 2.53 1.29 -1.89
CA ALA A 66 3.34 0.59 -0.91
C ALA A 66 2.47 -0.25 0.04
N CYS A 67 1.27 0.23 0.40
CA CYS A 67 0.31 -0.49 1.22
C CYS A 67 -1.11 -0.10 0.79
N VAL A 68 -2.06 -1.04 0.91
CA VAL A 68 -3.47 -0.80 0.63
C VAL A 68 -4.29 -1.15 1.85
N ASP A 69 -5.10 -0.20 2.29
CA ASP A 69 -6.04 -0.40 3.37
C ASP A 69 -7.47 -0.47 2.83
N TYR A 70 -8.04 -1.67 2.88
CA TYR A 70 -9.40 -1.95 2.41
C TYR A 70 -10.47 -1.71 3.49
N ARG A 71 -10.08 -1.38 4.73
CA ARG A 71 -11.05 -1.18 5.82
C ARG A 71 -11.89 0.05 5.56
N ASP A 72 -13.18 -0.03 5.81
CA ASP A 72 -14.07 1.11 5.68
C ASP A 72 -13.88 2.09 6.84
N ARG A 73 -13.06 3.13 6.63
CA ARG A 73 -12.84 4.19 7.61
C ARG A 73 -12.78 5.57 6.96
N PRO A 74 -13.30 6.60 7.63
CA PRO A 74 -13.40 7.94 7.07
C PRO A 74 -12.06 8.66 6.94
N HIS A 75 -11.02 8.21 7.64
CA HIS A 75 -9.72 8.87 7.73
C HIS A 75 -8.61 7.87 7.44
N PRO A 76 -7.46 8.31 6.87
CA PRO A 76 -6.37 7.40 6.58
C PRO A 76 -5.80 6.79 7.86
N PRO A 77 -5.18 5.61 7.76
CA PRO A 77 -4.49 5.00 8.89
C PRO A 77 -3.38 5.91 9.41
N ARG A 78 -3.19 5.94 10.74
CA ARG A 78 -2.11 6.72 11.37
C ARG A 78 -0.74 6.03 11.31
N LYS A 79 -0.75 4.70 11.15
CA LYS A 79 0.45 3.85 11.07
C LYS A 79 0.23 2.78 10.02
N VAL A 80 1.31 2.38 9.37
CA VAL A 80 1.40 1.20 8.49
C VAL A 80 2.28 0.18 9.19
N HIS A 81 1.86 -1.09 9.24
CA HIS A 81 2.73 -2.14 9.76
C HIS A 81 3.78 -2.51 8.71
N ARG A 82 5.04 -2.74 9.12
CA ARG A 82 6.14 -3.05 8.20
C ARG A 82 5.85 -4.28 7.33
N GLU A 83 5.12 -5.25 7.87
CA GLU A 83 4.70 -6.48 7.20
C GLU A 83 3.69 -6.24 6.06
N GLU A 84 2.93 -5.15 6.14
CA GLU A 84 1.93 -4.76 5.13
C GLU A 84 2.54 -3.93 3.98
N LEU A 85 3.79 -3.45 4.16
CA LEU A 85 4.49 -2.67 3.15
C LEU A 85 5.04 -3.54 2.01
N MET A 86 5.09 -2.94 0.83
CA MET A 86 5.87 -3.41 -0.30
C MET A 86 7.31 -3.71 0.17
N SER A 87 7.83 -4.88 -0.23
CA SER A 87 9.21 -5.26 0.08
C SER A 87 10.22 -4.18 -0.33
N GLU A 88 11.26 -4.01 0.48
CA GLU A 88 12.31 -3.02 0.26
C GLU A 88 12.93 -3.14 -1.15
N LYS A 89 13.14 -4.38 -1.62
CA LYS A 89 13.60 -4.68 -2.97
C LYS A 89 12.72 -4.07 -4.06
N ASN A 90 11.40 -4.10 -3.90
CA ASN A 90 10.48 -3.52 -4.89
C ASN A 90 10.45 -1.99 -4.77
N VAL A 91 10.56 -1.43 -3.56
CA VAL A 91 10.71 0.02 -3.36
C VAL A 91 11.98 0.54 -4.06
N TYR A 92 13.11 -0.14 -3.90
CA TYR A 92 14.34 0.18 -4.63
C TYR A 92 14.17 0.16 -6.13
N ARG A 93 13.51 -0.87 -6.66
CA ARG A 93 13.27 -0.97 -8.11
C ARG A 93 12.35 0.16 -8.58
N LEU A 94 11.33 0.52 -7.80
CA LEU A 94 10.45 1.64 -8.11
C LEU A 94 11.20 2.98 -8.11
N ALA A 95 12.05 3.22 -7.10
CA ALA A 95 12.89 4.42 -6.99
C ALA A 95 13.85 4.61 -8.17
N ARG A 96 14.27 3.52 -8.82
CA ARG A 96 15.08 3.58 -10.05
C ARG A 96 14.27 3.95 -11.29
N CYS A 97 12.95 3.85 -11.23
CA CYS A 97 12.06 4.05 -12.37
C CYS A 97 11.37 5.42 -12.34
N MET A 98 11.10 5.97 -11.16
CA MET A 98 10.39 7.22 -10.99
C MET A 98 10.84 7.97 -9.72
N PRO A 99 10.65 9.29 -9.65
CA PRO A 99 10.85 10.03 -8.41
C PRO A 99 9.82 9.60 -7.35
N LEU A 100 10.30 9.19 -6.17
CA LEU A 100 9.45 8.88 -5.01
C LEU A 100 9.25 10.13 -4.17
N LYS A 101 8.59 11.13 -4.75
CA LYS A 101 8.20 12.36 -4.04
C LYS A 101 6.81 12.20 -3.43
N ASP A 102 6.52 12.99 -2.40
CA ASP A 102 5.18 13.09 -1.79
C ASP A 102 4.62 11.71 -1.38
N GLY A 103 5.41 10.90 -0.67
CA GLY A 103 4.91 9.64 -0.11
C GLY A 103 3.83 9.91 0.93
N GLY A 104 2.67 9.26 0.81
CA GLY A 104 1.55 9.55 1.71
C GLY A 104 0.34 8.67 1.50
N TRP A 105 -0.69 8.95 2.32
CA TRP A 105 -2.00 8.31 2.20
C TRP A 105 -2.90 9.09 1.26
N TYR A 106 -3.50 8.35 0.33
CA TYR A 106 -4.38 8.87 -0.70
C TYR A 106 -5.69 8.11 -0.71
N ARG A 107 -6.79 8.83 -0.96
CA ARG A 107 -8.12 8.24 -1.10
C ARG A 107 -8.24 7.62 -2.49
N HIS A 108 -8.63 6.35 -2.58
CA HIS A 108 -8.89 5.70 -3.87
C HIS A 108 -10.04 6.41 -4.60
N CYS A 109 -9.89 6.63 -5.92
CA CYS A 109 -10.92 7.22 -6.76
C CYS A 109 -11.85 6.13 -7.31
N ASP A 110 -12.73 5.59 -6.45
CA ASP A 110 -13.75 4.60 -6.82
C ASP A 110 -15.10 5.21 -7.25
N GLY A 111 -15.19 6.55 -7.28
CA GLY A 111 -16.41 7.28 -7.62
C GLY A 111 -17.36 7.51 -6.44
N SER A 112 -17.09 6.94 -5.26
CA SER A 112 -17.90 7.16 -4.05
C SER A 112 -17.76 8.58 -3.48
N TRP A 113 -16.75 9.34 -3.91
CA TRP A 113 -16.46 10.68 -3.41
C TRP A 113 -15.58 11.49 -4.34
N CYS A 114 -15.69 12.81 -4.24
CA CYS A 114 -14.72 13.74 -4.80
C CYS A 114 -14.53 14.96 -3.88
N PRO A 115 -13.38 15.67 -3.96
CA PRO A 115 -13.04 16.78 -3.07
C PRO A 115 -14.09 17.89 -2.98
N TRP A 116 -14.78 18.19 -4.08
CA TRP A 116 -15.74 19.31 -4.16
C TRP A 116 -17.21 18.94 -3.89
N LEU A 117 -17.58 17.65 -3.84
CA LEU A 117 -18.96 17.21 -3.53
C LEU A 117 -19.06 16.38 -2.26
N GLY A 118 -17.92 15.96 -1.68
CA GLY A 118 -17.94 14.99 -0.59
C GLY A 118 -18.38 13.61 -1.06
N GLU A 119 -19.00 12.85 -0.16
CA GLU A 119 -19.55 11.51 -0.44
C GLU A 119 -20.70 11.62 -1.45
N ARG A 120 -20.69 10.77 -2.49
CA ARG A 120 -21.63 10.77 -3.61
C ARG A 120 -22.67 9.65 -3.55
N TRP A 121 -22.73 8.90 -2.44
CA TRP A 121 -23.74 7.85 -2.28
C TRP A 121 -25.14 8.41 -2.61
N PRO A 122 -25.99 7.63 -3.30
CA PRO A 122 -27.38 8.02 -3.42
C PRO A 122 -27.88 8.22 -1.99
N LYS A 123 -28.47 9.40 -1.70
CA LYS A 123 -29.46 9.43 -0.63
C LYS A 123 -30.42 8.31 -0.96
N ASP A 124 -30.62 7.39 -0.03
CA ASP A 124 -31.81 6.57 -0.06
C ASP A 124 -32.98 7.57 -0.05
N GLU A 125 -33.43 7.96 -1.24
CA GLU A 125 -34.80 8.39 -1.47
C GLU A 125 -35.60 7.12 -1.22
N VAL A 126 -35.80 6.81 0.06
CA VAL A 126 -36.99 6.11 0.49
C VAL A 126 -38.12 6.99 -0.04
N GLU A 127 -38.64 6.61 -1.20
CA GLU A 127 -39.91 7.09 -1.67
C GLU A 127 -40.88 6.90 -0.51
N ASP A 128 -41.44 8.03 -0.12
CA ASP A 128 -42.60 8.22 0.73
C ASP A 128 -43.74 7.29 0.28
N ASP A 129 -43.71 6.04 0.75
CA ASP A 129 -44.91 5.20 0.80
C ASP A 129 -45.65 5.58 2.08
N SER A 130 -46.49 6.60 1.92
CA SER A 130 -47.65 6.82 2.77
C SER A 130 -48.42 5.51 2.94
N ASP A 131 -48.47 4.98 4.15
CA ASP A 131 -49.72 4.43 4.69
C ASP A 131 -49.74 4.60 6.21
N ASP A 132 -50.45 5.66 6.58
CA ASP A 132 -51.22 5.88 7.80
C ASP A 132 -51.96 4.60 8.20
N GLU A 133 -51.69 4.05 9.39
CA GLU A 133 -52.71 3.47 10.27
C GLU A 133 -52.09 3.26 11.68
N GLU A 134 -52.57 4.06 12.61
CA GLU A 134 -52.48 3.92 14.06
C GLU A 134 -53.02 2.55 14.52
N SER A 135 -52.34 1.85 15.45
CA SER A 135 -52.92 0.80 16.31
C SER A 135 -51.98 0.42 17.46
N GLU A 136 -52.03 1.22 18.53
CA GLU A 136 -52.50 0.79 19.87
C GLU A 136 -52.10 -0.63 20.36
N GLU A 137 -51.12 -0.64 21.27
CA GLU A 137 -51.06 -1.30 22.59
C GLU A 137 -51.19 -2.83 22.84
N SER A 138 -50.26 -3.30 23.70
CA SER A 138 -50.44 -4.16 24.90
C SER A 138 -49.74 -5.54 24.96
N SER A 139 -48.86 -5.66 25.97
CA SER A 139 -48.64 -6.77 26.93
C SER A 139 -48.24 -8.17 26.40
N ASP A 140 -47.50 -9.05 27.07
CA ASP A 140 -46.97 -9.18 28.44
C ASP A 140 -45.96 -10.37 28.45
N GLU A 141 -45.12 -10.44 29.49
CA GLU A 141 -44.59 -11.63 30.22
C GLU A 141 -44.36 -12.97 29.47
N GLY A 142 -43.22 -13.66 29.53
CA GLY A 142 -42.30 -13.89 30.65
C GLY A 142 -41.85 -15.36 30.66
N SER A 143 -40.82 -15.67 31.44
CA SER A 143 -40.25 -16.99 31.80
C SER A 143 -39.46 -17.78 30.75
N ASP A 144 -38.40 -18.51 31.09
CA ASP A 144 -37.47 -18.52 32.24
C ASP A 144 -36.52 -19.70 32.00
N GLU A 145 -35.26 -19.50 32.41
CA GLU A 145 -34.35 -20.50 32.99
C GLU A 145 -33.87 -21.69 32.13
N GLU A 146 -32.68 -22.27 32.28
CA GLU A 146 -31.34 -22.01 32.86
C GLU A 146 -30.55 -23.29 32.50
N ASP A 147 -29.22 -23.25 32.63
CA ASP A 147 -28.30 -24.38 32.79
C ASP A 147 -28.08 -25.33 31.57
N ASP A 148 -26.87 -25.77 31.23
CA ASP A 148 -25.83 -26.24 32.16
C ASP A 148 -24.43 -26.24 31.51
N GLN A 149 -23.46 -26.18 32.42
CA GLN A 149 -22.01 -26.35 32.42
C GLN A 149 -21.47 -27.37 31.39
N GLY A 150 -20.25 -27.30 30.86
CA GLY A 150 -18.98 -26.88 31.43
C GLY A 150 -17.94 -27.98 31.16
N SER A 151 -16.65 -27.61 31.17
CA SER A 151 -15.46 -28.49 31.20
C SER A 151 -15.21 -29.38 29.97
N ASP A 152 -14.09 -29.19 29.27
CA ASP A 152 -12.82 -29.71 29.79
C ASP A 152 -11.64 -29.17 28.97
N CYS A 153 -10.50 -29.31 29.56
CA CYS A 153 -9.34 -28.47 29.42
C CYS A 153 -8.09 -29.31 29.09
N GLU A 154 -6.98 -28.59 28.93
CA GLU A 154 -5.60 -29.07 29.07
C GLU A 154 -4.90 -29.77 27.87
N GLU A 155 -3.88 -29.06 27.37
CA GLU A 155 -2.46 -29.46 27.32
C GLU A 155 -1.92 -30.53 26.32
N SER A 156 -1.12 -30.01 25.37
CA SER A 156 0.34 -30.14 25.24
C SER A 156 1.06 -31.50 25.03
N ASP A 157 2.02 -31.41 24.09
CA ASP A 157 3.31 -32.10 23.92
C ASP A 157 3.38 -33.54 23.34
N ASN A 158 4.11 -33.67 22.22
CA ASN A 158 5.53 -34.07 22.24
C ASN A 158 5.98 -34.73 20.90
N SER A 159 7.01 -34.13 20.31
CA SER A 159 8.11 -34.62 19.46
C SER A 159 7.98 -35.85 18.57
N SER A 160 8.52 -35.70 17.35
CA SER A 160 9.31 -36.75 16.71
C SER A 160 10.42 -36.13 15.86
N GLU A 161 11.52 -36.87 15.81
CA GLU A 161 12.92 -36.47 15.63
C GLU A 161 13.43 -36.88 14.23
N ASP A 162 14.52 -36.23 13.82
CA ASP A 162 15.65 -36.75 13.01
C ASP A 162 15.54 -36.95 11.48
N GLY A 163 16.64 -36.62 10.78
CA GLY A 163 16.87 -36.99 9.38
C GLY A 163 17.81 -36.10 8.54
N SER A 164 19.09 -36.04 8.90
CA SER A 164 20.34 -36.06 8.08
C SER A 164 20.53 -35.27 6.77
N ASP A 165 21.63 -34.49 6.77
CA ASP A 165 22.75 -34.38 5.80
C ASP A 165 22.52 -34.54 4.30
N GLU A 166 22.95 -33.55 3.47
CA GLU A 166 23.78 -33.79 2.27
C GLU A 166 24.67 -32.57 1.96
N ASP A 167 25.95 -32.87 1.73
CA ASP A 167 27.09 -32.01 1.44
C ASP A 167 26.97 -31.23 0.12
N THR A 168 27.60 -30.05 0.05
CA THR A 168 28.05 -29.51 -1.24
C THR A 168 29.40 -28.81 -1.07
N ASP A 169 30.46 -29.60 -1.26
CA ASP A 169 31.76 -29.11 -1.72
C ASP A 169 31.61 -28.59 -3.15
N SER A 170 32.09 -27.38 -3.42
CA SER A 170 32.44 -26.96 -4.78
C SER A 170 33.59 -25.98 -4.74
N ASP A 171 34.80 -26.55 -4.73
CA ASP A 171 36.01 -25.88 -5.19
C ASP A 171 35.93 -25.66 -6.71
N ASP A 172 35.93 -24.41 -7.17
CA ASP A 172 36.54 -24.10 -8.46
C ASP A 172 37.36 -22.81 -8.33
N VAL A 173 38.67 -23.03 -8.35
CA VAL A 173 39.72 -22.02 -8.36
C VAL A 173 40.15 -21.80 -9.81
N THR A 174 39.95 -20.59 -10.33
CA THR A 174 40.76 -20.09 -11.45
C THR A 174 41.36 -18.74 -11.10
N VAL A 175 42.66 -18.76 -10.79
CA VAL A 175 43.53 -17.58 -10.75
C VAL A 175 43.94 -17.25 -12.18
N MET A 176 43.75 -16.00 -12.62
CA MET A 176 44.71 -15.33 -13.52
C MET A 176 44.71 -13.81 -13.32
N ASP A 177 45.94 -13.32 -13.25
CA ASP A 177 46.42 -11.96 -12.99
C ASP A 177 46.05 -10.95 -14.09
N GLY A 178 45.81 -9.69 -13.72
CA GLY A 178 45.33 -8.66 -14.66
C GLY A 178 45.10 -7.27 -14.06
N HIS A 179 46.19 -6.61 -13.68
CA HIS A 179 46.26 -5.20 -13.27
C HIS A 179 45.62 -4.23 -14.29
N CYS A 180 44.59 -3.45 -13.90
CA CYS A 180 44.58 -1.97 -14.02
C CYS A 180 43.25 -1.28 -13.64
N GLN A 181 43.41 -0.13 -12.98
CA GLN A 181 42.50 1.01 -12.83
C GLN A 181 41.39 0.96 -11.77
N ARG A 182 41.81 1.35 -10.56
CA ARG A 182 41.17 2.32 -9.67
C ARG A 182 40.12 3.21 -10.37
N PHE A 183 38.86 2.84 -10.25
CA PHE A 183 37.78 3.80 -10.11
C PHE A 183 37.30 3.70 -8.66
N GLN A 184 37.28 4.85 -8.00
CA GLN A 184 36.71 4.97 -6.67
C GLN A 184 35.19 4.86 -6.82
N ASP A 185 34.66 3.65 -6.64
CA ASP A 185 33.26 3.49 -6.32
C ASP A 185 33.05 4.14 -4.96
N THR A 186 32.27 5.21 -4.95
CA THR A 186 31.69 5.72 -3.72
C THR A 186 30.54 4.77 -3.42
N GLU A 187 30.82 3.75 -2.61
CA GLU A 187 29.79 2.92 -1.99
C GLU A 187 28.91 3.81 -1.12
N GLU A 188 27.84 4.35 -1.71
CA GLU A 188 26.70 4.79 -0.92
C GLU A 188 25.99 3.54 -0.40
N HIS A 189 26.15 3.31 0.90
CA HIS A 189 25.48 2.27 1.67
C HIS A 189 24.01 2.11 1.25
N PRO A 190 23.55 0.89 0.88
CA PRO A 190 22.15 0.64 0.58
C PRO A 190 21.23 0.91 1.79
N ASP A 191 21.75 0.90 3.02
CA ASP A 191 20.93 1.07 4.22
C ASP A 191 20.31 2.48 4.36
N HIS A 192 20.83 3.51 3.68
CA HIS A 192 20.36 4.89 3.88
C HIS A 192 19.17 5.31 3.04
N VAL A 193 18.83 4.58 1.98
CA VAL A 193 17.74 4.99 1.08
C VAL A 193 16.39 4.55 1.64
N ALA A 194 16.31 3.39 2.31
CA ALA A 194 15.11 2.97 3.03
C ALA A 194 14.76 3.95 4.17
N ASP A 195 15.75 4.39 4.96
CA ASP A 195 15.58 5.34 6.07
C ASP A 195 15.16 6.77 5.65
N VAL A 196 15.32 7.10 4.36
CA VAL A 196 14.89 8.38 3.79
C VAL A 196 13.56 8.26 3.05
N LEU A 197 13.21 7.07 2.54
CA LEU A 197 11.98 6.82 1.79
C LEU A 197 10.78 6.44 2.65
N PHE A 198 11.01 5.82 3.81
CA PHE A 198 10.00 5.65 4.84
C PHE A 198 10.18 6.80 5.84
N ALA A 199 9.19 7.69 5.95
CA ALA A 199 9.25 8.84 6.85
C ALA A 199 9.77 8.43 8.24
N LYS A 200 10.70 9.20 8.82
CA LYS A 200 11.29 8.98 10.16
C LYS A 200 10.28 9.01 11.32
N ASP A 201 8.98 9.10 11.04
CA ASP A 201 7.90 9.19 12.03
C ASP A 201 7.41 7.82 12.51
N PHE A 202 8.05 6.72 12.09
CA PHE A 202 7.51 5.39 12.33
C PHE A 202 7.66 4.86 13.76
N ASP A 203 8.49 5.45 14.65
CA ASP A 203 8.55 4.92 16.04
C ASP A 203 8.96 5.86 17.18
N GLU A 204 9.19 7.16 16.99
CA GLU A 204 9.58 8.04 18.10
C GLU A 204 8.74 9.33 18.16
N TYR A 205 8.09 9.57 19.30
CA TYR A 205 7.25 10.72 19.65
C TYR A 205 5.77 10.70 19.23
N CYS A 206 4.99 9.86 19.91
CA CYS A 206 3.64 10.23 20.32
C CYS A 206 3.48 9.93 21.81
N GLY A 207 4.09 10.78 22.66
CA GLY A 207 3.74 10.84 24.07
C GLY A 207 2.28 11.22 24.21
N ILE A 208 1.54 10.45 24.99
CA ILE A 208 0.15 10.70 25.37
C ILE A 208 0.08 12.11 25.99
N VAL A 209 -0.58 13.05 25.31
CA VAL A 209 -1.03 14.28 25.98
C VAL A 209 -2.32 13.93 26.70
N ALA A 210 -2.21 13.72 28.01
CA ALA A 210 -3.37 13.61 28.87
C ALA A 210 -4.21 14.89 28.79
N VAL A 211 -5.52 14.72 28.58
CA VAL A 211 -6.50 15.81 28.65
C VAL A 211 -6.65 16.23 30.11
N PRO A 212 -6.49 17.51 30.48
CA PRO A 212 -6.69 17.97 31.84
C PRO A 212 -8.20 18.01 32.21
N PRO A 213 -8.53 17.92 33.51
CA PRO A 213 -9.88 17.62 34.03
C PRO A 213 -10.92 18.71 33.74
#